data_AF-A0A9W9A5W4-F1
#
_entry.id   AF-A0A9W9A5W4-F1
#
_cell.length_a   1.000
_cell.length_b   1.000
_cell.length_c   1.000
_cell.angle_alpha   90.00
_cell.angle_beta   90.00
_cell.angle_gamma   90.00
#
_symmetry.space_group_name_H-M   'P 1'
#
loop_
_entity.id
_entity.type
_entity.pdbx_description
1 polymer ?
#
loop_
_entity_poly.entity_id
_entity_poly.type
_entity_poly.pdbx_seq_one_letter_code
_entity_poly.pdbx_strand_id
1 'polypeptide(L)'
;MHLCLPRFHPEIAINVALPTETTTLATTKTCPEGILYRMHPNRFQSKPWYMPEPQTFFGKIRARVNVAIGLYDELPGPQFKSDGYRLEEMGPQRYENDGHEEVLDRAGELLAGPVVGPFSRRY
;
A
#
# COMPACT_ATOMS: atom_id res chain seq x y z
N MET A 1 -3.50 -40.12 -12.13
CA MET A 1 -2.92 -40.05 -10.78
C MET A 1 -2.08 -38.77 -10.70
N HIS A 2 -2.39 -37.84 -9.81
CA HIS A 2 -1.60 -36.62 -9.64
C HIS A 2 -0.60 -36.83 -8.49
N LEU A 3 0.70 -36.81 -8.82
CA LEU A 3 1.80 -36.85 -7.85
C LEU A 3 1.94 -35.45 -7.25
N CYS A 4 1.40 -35.25 -6.05
CA CYS A 4 1.68 -34.04 -5.27
C CYS A 4 3.12 -34.11 -4.77
N LEU A 5 3.91 -33.07 -5.06
CA LEU A 5 5.28 -32.93 -4.54
C LEU A 5 5.26 -32.90 -3.00
N PRO A 6 6.24 -33.54 -2.33
CA PRO A 6 6.33 -33.53 -0.88
C PRO A 6 6.54 -32.08 -0.40
N ARG A 7 5.60 -31.57 0.38
CA ARG A 7 5.76 -30.28 1.07
C ARG A 7 6.72 -30.49 2.23
N PHE A 8 7.95 -30.04 2.08
CA PHE A 8 8.95 -30.12 3.15
C PHE A 8 8.63 -29.19 4.33
N HIS A 9 7.82 -28.14 4.14
CA HIS A 9 7.39 -27.20 5.20
C HIS A 9 5.87 -26.96 5.14
N PRO A 10 5.05 -27.84 5.74
CA PRO A 10 3.62 -27.58 5.85
C PRO A 10 3.38 -26.64 7.04
N GLU A 11 3.26 -25.33 6.80
CA GLU A 11 2.62 -24.43 7.77
C GLU A 11 1.13 -24.79 7.82
N ILE A 12 0.74 -25.53 8.86
CA ILE A 12 -0.59 -26.17 8.97
C ILE A 12 -1.62 -25.29 9.70
N ALA A 13 -1.22 -24.25 10.41
CA ALA A 13 -2.15 -23.30 11.01
C ALA A 13 -1.45 -21.98 11.34
N ILE A 14 -2.01 -20.87 10.88
CA ILE A 14 -1.65 -19.55 11.41
C ILE A 14 -2.50 -19.37 12.67
N ASN A 15 -1.85 -19.35 13.82
CA ASN A 15 -2.54 -19.10 15.09
C ASN A 15 -2.89 -17.61 15.16
N VAL A 16 -4.07 -17.24 14.66
CA VAL A 16 -4.61 -15.90 14.83
C VAL A 16 -5.18 -15.84 16.25
N ALA A 17 -4.36 -15.41 17.19
CA ALA A 17 -4.86 -15.05 18.51
C ALA A 17 -5.82 -13.86 18.31
N LEU A 18 -7.12 -14.13 18.41
CA LEU A 18 -8.13 -13.09 18.54
C LEU A 18 -7.86 -12.37 19.87
N PRO A 19 -7.59 -11.06 19.87
CA PRO A 19 -7.39 -10.34 21.12
C PRO A 19 -8.70 -10.39 21.91
N THR A 20 -8.68 -11.12 23.01
CA THR A 20 -9.69 -11.02 24.07
C THR A 20 -9.82 -9.55 24.44
N GLU A 21 -11.04 -9.04 24.34
CA GLU A 21 -11.42 -7.66 24.58
C GLU A 21 -10.60 -7.00 25.69
N THR A 22 -9.60 -6.25 25.27
CA THR A 22 -9.05 -5.18 26.08
C THR A 22 -9.33 -3.93 25.27
N THR A 23 -10.49 -3.34 25.55
CA THR A 23 -10.76 -1.91 25.42
C THR A 23 -9.68 -1.14 26.18
N THR A 24 -8.48 -1.10 25.64
CA THR A 24 -7.50 -0.07 25.90
C THR A 24 -7.36 0.64 24.59
N LEU A 25 -8.18 1.68 24.44
CA LEU A 25 -7.91 2.89 23.66
C LEU A 25 -6.46 2.90 23.20
N ALA A 26 -6.21 2.33 22.03
CA ALA A 26 -4.91 2.39 21.41
C ALA A 26 -4.63 3.88 21.28
N THR A 27 -3.65 4.33 22.05
CA THR A 27 -3.21 5.70 22.16
C THR A 27 -3.35 6.36 20.81
N THR A 28 -4.33 7.25 20.71
CA THR A 28 -4.46 8.20 19.63
C THR A 28 -3.20 9.05 19.69
N LYS A 29 -2.11 8.55 19.08
CA LYS A 29 -1.16 9.45 18.42
C LYS A 29 -2.04 10.16 17.40
N THR A 30 -2.55 11.32 17.81
CA THR A 30 -3.14 12.31 16.93
C THR A 30 -2.20 12.42 15.76
N CYS A 31 -2.57 11.80 14.64
CA CYS A 31 -1.90 12.06 13.39
C CYS A 31 -2.09 13.56 13.17
N PRO A 32 -1.00 14.33 12.95
CA PRO A 32 -1.14 15.75 12.62
C PRO A 32 -2.21 15.87 11.53
N GLU A 33 -3.18 16.72 11.82
CA GLU A 33 -4.40 16.85 11.05
C GLU A 33 -4.05 17.10 9.57
N GLY A 34 -4.39 16.14 8.71
CA GLY A 34 -4.13 16.23 7.26
C GLY A 34 -2.94 15.43 6.70
N ILE A 35 -2.12 14.74 7.51
CA ILE A 35 -1.09 13.86 6.94
C ILE A 35 -1.69 12.51 6.55
N LEU A 36 -1.80 12.27 5.25
CA LEU A 36 -2.17 10.99 4.66
C LEU A 36 -0.90 10.16 4.41
N TYR A 37 -0.74 9.07 5.17
CA TYR A 37 0.39 8.16 4.98
C TYR A 37 0.25 7.40 3.66
N ARG A 38 1.33 7.38 2.87
CA ARG A 38 1.43 6.63 1.61
C ARG A 38 2.49 5.53 1.72
N MET A 39 2.24 4.42 1.05
CA MET A 39 3.13 3.26 1.02
C MET A 39 3.99 3.28 -0.25
N HIS A 40 5.20 2.75 -0.13
CA HIS A 40 6.13 2.52 -1.25
C HIS A 40 6.56 1.05 -1.25
N PRO A 41 6.58 0.38 -2.41
CA PRO A 41 7.03 -1.00 -2.47
C PRO A 41 8.56 -1.09 -2.31
N ASN A 42 9.04 -2.16 -1.69
CA ASN A 42 10.48 -2.40 -1.51
C ASN A 42 11.18 -2.82 -2.82
N ARG A 43 10.42 -3.31 -3.80
CA ARG A 43 10.90 -3.76 -5.11
C ARG A 43 9.99 -3.18 -6.20
N PHE A 44 10.59 -2.66 -7.25
CA PHE A 44 9.90 -2.05 -8.37
C PHE A 44 9.92 -2.97 -9.58
N GLN A 45 8.83 -2.97 -10.34
CA GLN A 45 8.74 -3.63 -11.64
C GLN A 45 9.45 -2.78 -12.71
N SER A 46 9.49 -3.27 -13.97
CA SER A 46 10.11 -2.51 -15.08
C SER A 46 9.49 -1.12 -15.25
N LYS A 47 8.17 -1.01 -15.04
CA LYS A 47 7.46 0.26 -14.88
C LYS A 47 7.56 0.73 -13.43
N PRO A 48 8.03 1.97 -13.19
CA PRO A 48 8.37 2.48 -11.86
C PRO A 48 7.13 2.96 -11.08
N TRP A 49 6.09 2.14 -11.00
CA TRP A 49 4.89 2.44 -10.20
C TRP A 49 5.27 2.66 -8.74
N TYR A 50 4.82 3.79 -8.20
CA TYR A 50 5.04 4.18 -6.81
C TYR A 50 6.51 4.37 -6.45
N MET A 51 7.39 4.54 -7.44
CA MET A 51 8.81 4.73 -7.20
C MET A 51 9.09 6.20 -6.86
N PRO A 52 9.71 6.49 -5.71
CA PRO A 52 9.96 7.86 -5.29
C PRO A 52 10.99 8.52 -6.21
N GLU A 53 10.77 9.81 -6.47
CA GLU A 53 11.67 10.58 -7.31
C GLU A 53 13.00 10.88 -6.58
N PRO A 54 14.14 10.65 -7.24
CA PRO A 54 15.42 10.98 -6.65
C PRO A 54 15.57 12.50 -6.49
N GLN A 55 15.63 12.95 -5.23
CA GLN A 55 15.79 14.37 -4.91
C GLN A 55 17.21 14.89 -5.21
N THR A 56 18.22 14.01 -5.07
CA THR A 56 19.62 14.36 -5.27
C THR A 56 20.04 14.31 -6.74
N PHE A 57 20.94 15.21 -7.16
CA PHE A 57 21.50 15.24 -8.51
C PHE A 57 22.13 13.90 -8.94
N PHE A 58 22.95 13.28 -8.09
CA PHE A 58 23.51 11.95 -8.36
C PHE A 58 22.43 10.87 -8.49
N GLY A 59 21.34 10.97 -7.73
CA GLY A 59 20.20 10.06 -7.83
C GLY A 59 19.51 10.17 -9.20
N LYS A 60 19.36 11.39 -9.73
CA LYS A 60 18.81 11.63 -11.08
C LYS A 60 19.70 11.05 -12.17
N ILE A 61 21.02 11.18 -12.04
CA ILE A 61 21.97 10.56 -12.98
C ILE A 61 21.84 9.04 -12.93
N ARG A 62 21.84 8.44 -11.74
CA ARG A 62 21.71 7.00 -11.57
C ARG A 62 20.41 6.47 -12.17
N ALA A 63 19.29 7.17 -11.97
CA ALA A 63 18.00 6.80 -12.55
C ALA A 63 18.06 6.80 -14.09
N ARG A 64 18.67 7.82 -14.71
CA ARG A 64 18.87 7.87 -16.17
C ARG A 64 19.77 6.75 -16.68
N VAL A 65 20.83 6.41 -15.96
CA VAL A 65 21.71 5.29 -16.31
C VAL A 65 20.94 3.96 -16.24
N ASN A 66 20.13 3.74 -15.21
CA ASN A 66 19.33 2.52 -15.07
C ASN A 66 18.33 2.36 -16.23
N VAL A 67 17.71 3.45 -16.68
CA VAL A 67 16.82 3.42 -17.86
C VAL A 67 17.63 3.16 -19.14
N ALA A 68 18.79 3.80 -19.31
CA ALA A 68 19.65 3.61 -20.48
C ALA A 68 20.18 2.17 -20.62
N ILE A 69 20.38 1.46 -19.50
CA ILE A 69 20.81 0.06 -19.47
C ILE A 69 19.61 -0.90 -19.61
N GLY A 70 18.37 -0.39 -19.63
CA GLY A 70 17.15 -1.19 -19.79
C GLY A 70 16.69 -1.91 -18.52
N LEU A 71 17.13 -1.45 -17.34
CA LEU A 71 16.65 -1.99 -16.06
C LEU A 71 15.22 -1.50 -15.74
N TYR A 72 14.89 -0.30 -16.19
CA TYR A 72 13.56 0.30 -16.12
C TYR A 72 13.16 0.84 -17.49
N ASP A 73 11.87 0.76 -17.81
CA ASP A 73 11.34 1.23 -19.09
C ASP A 73 11.28 2.77 -19.11
N GLU A 74 10.96 3.38 -17.96
CA GLU A 74 10.73 4.81 -17.82
C GLU A 74 11.32 5.34 -16.49
N LEU A 75 11.50 6.67 -16.42
CA LEU A 75 11.90 7.33 -15.18
C LEU A 75 10.73 7.42 -14.19
N PRO A 76 11.00 7.35 -12.86
CA PRO A 76 9.99 7.66 -11.86
C PRO A 76 9.50 9.09 -12.06
N GLY A 77 8.20 9.29 -11.89
CA GLY A 77 7.56 10.58 -12.09
C GLY A 77 6.13 10.62 -11.58
N PRO A 78 5.47 11.80 -11.62
CA PRO A 78 4.11 11.98 -11.10
C PRO A 78 3.09 11.07 -11.80
N GLN A 79 3.30 10.76 -13.08
CA GLN A 79 2.45 9.84 -13.85
C GLN A 79 2.42 8.41 -13.28
N PHE A 80 3.45 8.03 -12.51
CA PHE A 80 3.57 6.74 -11.85
C PHE A 80 3.25 6.80 -10.36
N LYS A 81 2.66 7.90 -9.88
CA LYS A 81 2.35 8.13 -8.46
C LYS A 81 3.59 7.99 -7.58
N SER A 82 4.65 8.74 -7.89
CA SER A 82 5.92 8.73 -7.15
C SER A 82 5.76 9.03 -5.65
N ASP A 83 4.68 9.71 -5.26
CA ASP A 83 4.31 9.96 -3.86
C ASP A 83 3.87 8.69 -3.09
N GLY A 84 3.70 7.55 -3.78
CA GLY A 84 3.27 6.28 -3.19
C GLY A 84 1.77 6.03 -3.35
N TYR A 85 1.28 4.97 -2.70
CA TYR A 85 -0.12 4.53 -2.81
C TYR A 85 -0.79 4.32 -1.46
N ARG A 86 -2.12 4.29 -1.50
CA ARG A 86 -2.97 3.74 -0.44
C ARG A 86 -3.63 2.46 -0.93
N LEU A 87 -4.11 1.64 0.00
CA LEU A 87 -4.66 0.32 -0.34
C LEU A 87 -5.87 0.43 -1.26
N GLU A 88 -6.70 1.45 -1.05
CA GLU A 88 -7.88 1.75 -1.84
C GLU A 88 -7.58 2.39 -3.21
N GLU A 89 -6.39 2.98 -3.38
CA GLU A 89 -5.95 3.58 -4.66
C GLU A 89 -5.26 2.54 -5.58
N MET A 90 -5.12 1.30 -5.11
CA MET A 90 -4.49 0.22 -5.86
C MET A 90 -5.41 -0.26 -6.99
N GLY A 91 -4.83 -0.41 -8.18
CA GLY A 91 -5.54 -0.90 -9.36
C GLY A 91 -5.56 0.12 -10.50
N PRO A 92 -6.45 -0.06 -11.50
CA PRO A 92 -6.55 0.85 -12.63
C PRO A 92 -6.96 2.26 -12.18
N GLN A 93 -6.23 3.28 -12.62
CA GLN A 93 -6.43 4.68 -12.21
C GLN A 93 -7.86 5.20 -12.43
N ARG A 94 -8.58 4.66 -13.43
CA ARG A 94 -9.97 5.02 -13.69
C ARG A 94 -10.94 4.69 -12.55
N TYR A 95 -10.59 3.73 -11.68
CA TYR A 95 -11.42 3.28 -10.56
C TYR A 95 -10.90 3.80 -9.21
N GLU A 96 -9.87 4.65 -9.21
CA GLU A 96 -9.22 5.12 -7.98
C GLU A 96 -10.16 5.94 -7.08
N ASN A 97 -11.26 6.48 -7.60
CA ASN A 97 -12.23 7.23 -6.80
C ASN A 97 -13.62 6.55 -6.73
N ASP A 98 -13.75 5.34 -7.26
CA ASP A 98 -15.04 4.65 -7.33
C ASP A 98 -15.25 3.75 -6.10
N GLY A 99 -16.42 3.85 -5.48
CA GLY A 99 -16.89 2.91 -4.46
C GLY A 99 -16.34 3.12 -3.04
N HIS A 100 -15.45 4.08 -2.80
CA HIS A 100 -14.83 4.29 -1.48
C HIS A 100 -15.83 4.64 -0.39
N GLU A 101 -16.71 5.61 -0.68
CA GLU A 101 -17.70 6.11 0.28
C GLU A 101 -18.64 4.96 0.69
N GLU A 102 -19.17 4.22 -0.29
CA GLU A 102 -20.05 3.07 -0.03
C GLU A 102 -19.36 1.96 0.77
N VAL A 103 -18.09 1.66 0.46
CA VAL A 103 -17.32 0.64 1.18
C VAL A 103 -17.02 1.08 2.62
N LEU A 104 -16.63 2.34 2.83
CA LEU A 104 -16.33 2.87 4.17
C LEU A 104 -17.60 3.00 5.02
N ASP A 105 -18.72 3.37 4.42
CA ASP A 105 -20.02 3.44 5.10
C ASP A 105 -20.48 2.05 5.56
N ARG A 106 -20.50 1.05 4.67
CA ARG A 106 -20.82 -0.33 5.03
C ARG A 106 -19.83 -0.94 6.04
N ALA A 107 -18.54 -0.61 5.92
CA ALA A 107 -17.56 -1.03 6.90
C ALA A 107 -17.85 -0.40 8.27
N GLY A 108 -18.30 0.85 8.29
CA GLY A 108 -18.71 1.54 9.50
C GLY A 108 -19.95 0.93 10.16
N GLU A 109 -20.94 0.50 9.36
CA GLU A 109 -22.10 -0.26 9.85
C GLU A 109 -21.67 -1.56 10.54
N LEU A 110 -20.74 -2.31 9.93
CA LEU A 110 -20.21 -3.56 10.49
C LEU A 110 -19.41 -3.33 11.79
N LEU A 111 -18.73 -2.19 11.92
CA LEU A 111 -17.92 -1.83 13.07
C LEU A 111 -18.70 -1.04 14.14
N ALA A 112 -20.00 -0.79 13.93
CA ALA A 112 -20.83 0.07 14.76
C ALA A 112 -20.23 1.48 15.01
N GLY A 113 -19.50 2.01 14.03
CA GLY A 113 -18.82 3.30 14.11
C GLY A 113 -17.90 3.59 12.91
N PRO A 114 -17.45 4.84 12.73
CA PRO A 114 -16.65 5.21 11.57
C PRO A 114 -15.29 4.50 11.54
N VAL A 115 -14.80 4.20 10.33
CA VAL A 115 -13.45 3.63 10.14
C VAL A 115 -12.41 4.72 10.39
N VAL A 116 -11.70 4.63 11.53
CA VAL A 116 -10.67 5.60 11.92
C VAL A 116 -9.31 4.92 12.05
N GLY A 117 -8.26 5.59 11.57
CA GLY A 117 -6.88 5.15 11.74
C GLY A 117 -5.89 5.97 10.92
N PRO A 118 -4.57 5.79 11.12
CA PRO A 118 -3.54 6.51 10.38
C PRO A 118 -3.62 6.33 8.86
N PHE A 119 -4.13 5.18 8.42
CA PHE A 119 -4.31 4.84 7.00
C PHE A 119 -5.77 4.98 6.53
N SER A 120 -6.70 5.38 7.42
CA SER A 120 -8.10 5.57 7.04
C SER A 120 -8.26 6.80 6.15
N ARG A 121 -9.10 6.71 5.12
CA ARG A 121 -9.50 7.88 4.33
C ARG A 121 -10.59 8.59 5.12
N ARG A 122 -10.39 9.87 5.42
CA ARG A 122 -11.46 10.71 5.96
C ARG A 122 -12.44 10.97 4.81
N TYR A 123 -13.70 10.67 5.03
CA TYR A 123 -14.83 11.02 4.16
C TYR A 123 -15.66 12.11 4.85
#